data_AF-A0A7C9JKA6-F1
#
_entry.id   AF-A0A7C9JKA6-F1
#
_cell.length_a   1.000
_cell.length_b   1.000
_cell.length_c   1.000
_cell.angle_alpha   90.00
_cell.angle_beta   90.00
_cell.angle_gamma   90.00
#
_symmetry.space_group_name_H-M   'P 1'
#
loop_
_entity.id
_entity.type
_entity.pdbx_description
1 polymer ?
#
loop_
_entity_poly.entity_id
_entity_poly.type
_entity_poly.pdbx_seq_one_letter_code
_entity_poly.pdbx_strand_id
1 'polypeptide(L)'
;MRFVRDERGMTTAGMALSLLLALSLVFSLGQLQRIYAVSSKVQNVADACALAALNPVAEFMVVVRVCDAVALSLSLGSMAATGLGMVVGCVPFAAPAAQALLSAGRTLAQARDDFVRKAQAGLEKAQRALPFIAAAQALSVASQNSGTAQRYVAVALLAPSDSSAATVPAPGELDEVLDGAEAALPDLQDAVDRAQQARQRAQKAKDDAFAHDCGNAPGYCMQERADSLAQLPASQNPTFSSVDAWSFSVALARAQAYYPRRLAVERPLDGSVEEQAKSALRKHFYAYAANKVGQGYVFEGENGVDMFFPLLPQNTKEMRLTSLYTNEVYPCGPAGDGMAMHAWEGCPNAQGCVALGSIWQMEREGFSECELCGFSAESMGSVASASSRIDNGFEYHYLAVARAALDYQAALEEGQPALDEAREIAEGAIGAVSEGLSAAAASRISVVPPGAFGAVVVAANLSDDSAAGGFANAFAPDAGSAGCRVAVSGATLVADPTGEGESVLTALLDSAAQSQTVAGSVAGIADVALTCWSDLLHGYARGHDGLLAAVERGIDALPFAGDAGLGRMVAGALRDAVAAARL
;
A
#
# COMPACT_ATOMS: atom_id res chain seq x y z
N MET A 1 114.14 -28.34 32.08
CA MET A 1 113.33 -29.34 31.36
C MET A 1 112.50 -28.59 30.31
N ARG A 2 112.87 -28.64 29.03
CA ARG A 2 112.13 -27.98 27.93
C ARG A 2 111.03 -28.94 27.48
N PHE A 3 109.76 -28.56 27.67
CA PHE A 3 108.66 -29.22 26.98
C PHE A 3 108.59 -28.71 25.54
N VAL A 4 108.65 -29.64 24.59
CA VAL A 4 108.49 -29.40 23.15
C VAL A 4 107.01 -29.09 22.87
N ARG A 5 106.76 -27.99 22.16
CA ARG A 5 105.43 -27.56 21.69
C ARG A 5 105.22 -28.13 20.30
N ASP A 6 104.28 -29.05 20.15
CA ASP A 6 103.84 -29.58 18.84
C ASP A 6 102.54 -28.87 18.44
N GLU A 7 102.56 -28.13 17.32
CA GLU A 7 101.43 -27.34 16.81
C GLU A 7 100.71 -28.01 15.63
N ARG A 8 100.76 -29.34 15.49
CA ARG A 8 100.15 -30.07 14.36
C ARG A 8 98.92 -30.93 14.67
N GLY A 9 98.28 -30.71 15.82
CA GLY A 9 96.97 -31.32 16.15
C GLY A 9 95.85 -30.27 16.16
N MET A 10 94.58 -30.70 16.11
CA MET A 10 93.39 -29.87 16.38
C MET A 10 93.34 -29.32 17.83
N THR A 11 94.48 -29.29 18.51
CA THR A 11 94.75 -28.91 19.89
C THR A 11 95.68 -27.70 19.94
N THR A 12 95.51 -26.74 19.02
CA THR A 12 96.15 -25.43 19.15
C THR A 12 95.42 -24.61 20.21
N ALA A 13 96.13 -23.73 20.91
CA ALA A 13 95.52 -22.82 21.88
C ALA A 13 94.39 -21.98 21.24
N GLY A 14 94.53 -21.65 19.95
CA GLY A 14 93.50 -20.98 19.16
C GLY A 14 92.21 -21.80 19.02
N MET A 15 92.31 -23.09 18.68
CA MET A 15 91.14 -23.98 18.57
C MET A 15 90.44 -24.19 19.91
N ALA A 16 91.23 -24.35 20.99
CA ALA A 16 90.69 -24.42 22.35
C ALA A 16 89.95 -23.13 22.74
N LEU A 17 90.51 -21.96 22.45
CA LEU A 17 89.86 -20.66 22.68
C LEU A 17 88.58 -20.51 21.84
N SER A 18 88.60 -20.87 20.56
CA SER A 18 87.41 -20.82 19.70
C SER A 18 86.30 -21.75 20.18
N LEU A 19 86.63 -22.96 20.64
CA LEU A 19 85.66 -23.91 21.20
C LEU A 19 85.06 -23.40 22.51
N LEU A 20 85.89 -22.85 23.42
CA LEU A 20 85.42 -22.25 24.67
C LEU A 20 84.51 -21.04 24.42
N LEU A 21 84.85 -20.18 23.44
CA LEU A 21 84.01 -19.05 23.03
C LEU A 21 82.70 -19.51 22.40
N ALA A 22 82.73 -20.53 21.52
CA ALA A 22 81.53 -21.07 20.90
C ALA A 22 80.60 -21.72 21.94
N LEU A 23 81.14 -22.50 22.89
CA LEU A 23 80.36 -23.08 23.98
C LEU A 23 79.79 -21.99 24.89
N SER A 24 80.57 -20.98 25.25
CA SER A 24 80.10 -19.82 26.02
C SER A 24 78.92 -19.13 25.31
N LEU A 25 79.02 -18.87 24.01
CA LEU A 25 77.95 -18.25 23.24
C LEU A 25 76.68 -19.12 23.19
N VAL A 26 76.81 -20.43 22.91
CA VAL A 26 75.68 -21.36 22.85
C VAL A 26 74.97 -21.47 24.20
N PHE A 27 75.71 -21.59 25.30
CA PHE A 27 75.12 -21.67 26.63
C PHE A 27 74.52 -20.31 27.05
N SER A 28 75.14 -19.17 26.75
CA SER A 28 74.53 -17.86 27.01
C SER A 28 73.24 -17.64 26.21
N LEU A 29 73.21 -18.03 24.92
CA LEU A 29 72.01 -17.95 24.08
C LEU A 29 70.90 -18.89 24.57
N GLY A 30 71.23 -20.12 24.95
CA GLY A 30 70.27 -21.08 25.52
C GLY A 30 69.68 -20.59 26.85
N GLN A 31 70.50 -19.96 27.69
CA GLN A 31 70.04 -19.35 28.93
C GLN A 31 69.11 -18.16 28.67
N LEU A 32 69.47 -17.28 27.72
CA LEU A 32 68.60 -16.18 27.29
C LEU A 32 67.26 -16.71 26.76
N GLN A 33 67.26 -17.73 25.91
CA GLN A 33 66.03 -18.32 25.38
C GLN A 33 65.14 -18.91 26.47
N ARG A 34 65.73 -19.51 27.52
CA ARG A 34 64.98 -19.99 28.70
C ARG A 34 64.36 -18.85 29.50
N ILE A 35 65.10 -17.77 29.73
CA ILE A 35 64.58 -16.56 30.39
C ILE A 35 63.42 -15.97 29.58
N TYR A 36 63.58 -15.85 28.26
CA TYR A 36 62.52 -15.38 27.36
C TYR A 36 61.30 -16.31 27.38
N ALA A 37 61.50 -17.63 27.36
CA ALA A 37 60.41 -18.60 27.36
C ALA A 37 59.62 -18.64 28.69
N VAL A 38 60.28 -18.37 29.82
CA VAL A 38 59.59 -18.23 31.13
C VAL A 38 58.83 -16.92 31.18
N SER A 39 59.40 -15.84 30.64
CA SER A 39 58.78 -14.52 30.56
C SER A 39 57.61 -14.44 29.57
N SER A 40 57.64 -15.18 28.46
CA SER A 40 56.57 -15.13 27.46
C SER A 40 55.27 -15.81 27.90
N LYS A 41 55.30 -16.72 28.89
CA LYS A 41 54.11 -17.42 29.36
C LYS A 41 53.04 -16.51 29.95
N VAL A 42 53.45 -15.42 30.62
CA VAL A 42 52.50 -14.44 31.18
C VAL A 42 51.76 -13.68 30.07
N GLN A 43 52.36 -13.55 28.87
CA GLN A 43 51.69 -12.92 27.73
C GLN A 43 50.47 -13.72 27.27
N ASN A 44 50.60 -15.05 27.13
CA ASN A 44 49.46 -15.91 26.74
C ASN A 44 48.30 -15.80 27.74
N VAL A 45 48.61 -15.67 29.04
CA VAL A 45 47.60 -15.47 30.08
C VAL A 45 46.98 -14.07 29.98
N ALA A 46 47.78 -13.03 29.74
CA ALA A 46 47.29 -11.67 29.53
C ALA A 46 46.34 -11.60 28.33
N ASP A 47 46.67 -12.24 27.21
CA ASP A 47 45.84 -12.29 26.01
C ASP A 47 44.51 -13.02 26.27
N ALA A 48 44.55 -14.18 26.93
CA ALA A 48 43.34 -14.91 27.32
C ALA A 48 42.46 -14.09 28.28
N CYS A 49 43.07 -13.39 29.25
CA CYS A 49 42.35 -12.52 30.17
C CYS A 49 41.75 -11.29 29.47
N ALA A 50 42.42 -10.72 28.47
CA ALA A 50 41.92 -9.60 27.69
C ALA A 50 40.69 -9.97 26.86
N LEU A 51 40.71 -11.14 26.21
CA LEU A 51 39.54 -11.67 25.50
C LEU A 51 38.38 -11.95 26.48
N ALA A 52 38.66 -12.61 27.60
CA ALA A 52 37.65 -12.92 28.60
C ALA A 52 37.03 -11.67 29.27
N ALA A 53 37.82 -10.61 29.48
CA ALA A 53 37.33 -9.33 29.99
C ALA A 53 36.34 -8.66 29.03
N LEU A 54 36.49 -8.90 27.73
CA LEU A 54 35.68 -8.25 26.70
C LEU A 54 34.41 -9.02 26.35
N ASN A 55 34.35 -10.34 26.61
CA ASN A 55 33.17 -11.17 26.35
C ASN A 55 31.85 -10.59 26.94
N PRO A 56 31.80 -10.12 28.20
CA PRO A 56 30.58 -9.52 28.76
C PRO A 56 30.12 -8.26 28.01
N VAL A 57 31.07 -7.49 27.45
CA VAL A 57 30.76 -6.30 26.65
C VAL A 57 30.17 -6.72 25.30
N ALA A 58 30.70 -7.78 24.69
CA ALA A 58 30.15 -8.35 23.46
C ALA A 58 28.70 -8.81 23.66
N GLU A 59 28.43 -9.59 24.70
CA GLU A 59 27.09 -10.07 25.06
C GLU A 59 26.12 -8.92 25.33
N PHE A 60 26.57 -7.88 26.05
CA PHE A 60 25.77 -6.68 26.28
C PHE A 60 25.39 -5.98 24.97
N MET A 61 26.30 -5.86 24.01
CA MET A 61 26.00 -5.25 22.72
C MET A 61 25.00 -6.08 21.89
N VAL A 62 24.98 -7.41 22.03
CA VAL A 62 23.93 -8.25 21.44
C VAL A 62 22.57 -7.91 22.06
N VAL A 63 22.49 -7.78 23.38
CA VAL A 63 21.24 -7.38 24.07
C VAL A 63 20.76 -6.01 23.61
N VAL A 64 21.65 -5.02 23.47
CA VAL A 64 21.31 -3.69 22.93
C VAL A 64 20.68 -3.80 21.55
N ARG A 65 21.26 -4.61 20.65
CA ARG A 65 20.72 -4.82 19.29
C ARG A 65 19.36 -5.51 19.29
N VAL A 66 19.14 -6.47 20.20
CA VAL A 66 17.82 -7.11 20.34
C VAL A 66 16.79 -6.11 20.86
N CYS A 67 17.14 -5.28 21.85
CA CYS A 67 16.26 -4.22 22.32
C CYS A 67 15.90 -3.23 21.20
N ASP A 68 16.90 -2.81 20.42
CA ASP A 68 16.70 -1.92 19.27
C ASP A 68 15.78 -2.54 18.21
N ALA A 69 15.98 -3.83 17.88
CA ALA A 69 15.13 -4.56 16.93
C ALA A 69 13.67 -4.65 17.39
N VAL A 70 13.44 -4.92 18.69
CA VAL A 70 12.09 -4.96 19.26
C VAL A 70 11.44 -3.58 19.25
N ALA A 71 12.18 -2.53 19.61
CA ALA A 71 11.67 -1.16 19.59
C ALA A 71 11.30 -0.72 18.17
N LEU A 72 12.19 -0.95 17.20
CA LEU A 72 11.95 -0.61 15.80
C LEU A 72 10.76 -1.39 15.22
N SER A 73 10.71 -2.72 15.43
CA SER A 73 9.62 -3.54 14.88
C SER A 73 8.25 -3.13 15.43
N LEU A 74 8.15 -2.75 16.71
CA LEU A 74 6.90 -2.23 17.28
C LEU A 74 6.51 -0.88 16.67
N SER A 75 7.47 0.02 16.41
CA SER A 75 7.21 1.28 15.71
C SER A 75 6.74 1.05 14.26
N LEU A 76 7.41 0.17 13.52
CA LEU A 76 7.04 -0.17 12.15
C LEU A 76 5.68 -0.89 12.11
N GLY A 77 5.44 -1.81 13.03
CA GLY A 77 4.16 -2.51 13.17
C GLY A 77 3.01 -1.56 13.50
N SER A 78 3.26 -0.57 14.36
CA SER A 78 2.29 0.49 14.66
C SER A 78 1.92 1.27 13.39
N MET A 79 2.91 1.77 12.64
CA MET A 79 2.68 2.50 11.40
C MET A 79 2.03 1.67 10.30
N ALA A 80 2.43 0.40 10.15
CA ALA A 80 1.83 -0.52 9.19
C ALA A 80 0.35 -0.79 9.54
N ALA A 81 0.03 -1.05 10.81
CA ALA A 81 -1.35 -1.24 11.26
C ALA A 81 -2.20 0.02 11.02
N THR A 82 -1.66 1.21 11.31
CA THR A 82 -2.31 2.49 11.05
C THR A 82 -2.58 2.72 9.56
N GLY A 83 -1.56 2.52 8.72
CA GLY A 83 -1.71 2.63 7.26
C GLY A 83 -2.72 1.65 6.70
N LEU A 84 -2.69 0.38 7.13
CA LEU A 84 -3.69 -0.62 6.76
C LEU A 84 -5.09 -0.21 7.23
N GLY A 85 -5.22 0.39 8.42
CA GLY A 85 -6.48 0.94 8.93
C GLY A 85 -7.07 2.00 8.00
N MET A 86 -6.24 2.91 7.47
CA MET A 86 -6.68 3.93 6.52
C MET A 86 -7.05 3.35 5.16
N VAL A 87 -6.30 2.34 4.67
CA VAL A 87 -6.65 1.59 3.44
C VAL A 87 -8.01 0.91 3.59
N VAL A 88 -8.25 0.24 4.72
CA VAL A 88 -9.54 -0.41 5.00
C VAL A 88 -10.65 0.62 5.19
N GLY A 89 -10.34 1.79 5.75
CA GLY A 89 -11.28 2.91 5.86
C GLY A 89 -11.82 3.39 4.50
N CYS A 90 -11.08 3.17 3.42
CA CYS A 90 -11.51 3.47 2.04
C CYS A 90 -12.49 2.44 1.48
N VAL A 91 -12.69 1.30 2.14
CA VAL A 91 -13.60 0.23 1.71
C VAL A 91 -14.98 0.46 2.34
N PRO A 92 -16.05 0.54 1.54
CA PRO A 92 -17.41 0.66 2.07
C PRO A 92 -17.75 -0.47 3.06
N PHE A 93 -18.46 -0.14 4.14
CA PHE A 93 -18.89 -1.07 5.21
C PHE A 93 -17.76 -1.72 6.04
N ALA A 94 -16.49 -1.35 5.83
CA ALA A 94 -15.35 -1.88 6.57
C ALA A 94 -14.95 -1.02 7.79
N ALA A 95 -15.84 -0.14 8.26
CA ALA A 95 -15.55 0.78 9.36
C ALA A 95 -15.06 0.11 10.66
N PRO A 96 -15.68 -0.99 11.15
CA PRO A 96 -15.21 -1.68 12.35
C PRO A 96 -13.80 -2.28 12.18
N ALA A 97 -13.47 -2.72 10.97
CA ALA A 97 -12.17 -3.28 10.63
C ALA A 97 -11.07 -2.21 10.66
N ALA A 98 -11.34 -1.04 10.07
CA ALA A 98 -10.44 0.10 10.11
C ALA A 98 -10.15 0.54 11.55
N GLN A 99 -11.18 0.68 12.38
CA GLN A 99 -11.03 1.04 13.80
C GLN A 99 -10.22 0.01 14.59
N ALA A 100 -10.43 -1.28 14.32
CA ALA A 100 -9.65 -2.35 14.94
C ALA A 100 -8.15 -2.24 14.59
N LEU A 101 -7.81 -1.93 13.34
CA LEU A 101 -6.43 -1.74 12.90
C LEU A 101 -5.77 -0.50 13.52
N LEU A 102 -6.48 0.64 13.58
CA LEU A 102 -5.97 1.85 14.26
C LEU A 102 -5.71 1.59 15.75
N SER A 103 -6.64 0.91 16.43
CA SER A 103 -6.48 0.56 17.85
C SER A 103 -5.32 -0.42 18.09
N ALA A 104 -5.08 -1.35 17.16
CA ALA A 104 -3.90 -2.21 17.19
C ALA A 104 -2.61 -1.40 17.00
N GLY A 105 -2.61 -0.44 16.06
CA GLY A 105 -1.50 0.50 15.86
C GLY A 105 -1.16 1.29 17.13
N ARG A 106 -2.16 1.82 17.82
CA ARG A 106 -2.00 2.52 19.11
C ARG A 106 -1.48 1.59 20.21
N THR A 107 -1.98 0.36 20.27
CA THR A 107 -1.52 -0.65 21.24
C THR A 107 -0.03 -0.98 21.04
N LEU A 108 0.42 -1.13 19.79
CA LEU A 108 1.82 -1.37 19.45
C LEU A 108 2.73 -0.20 19.83
N ALA A 109 2.28 1.06 19.61
CA ALA A 109 3.02 2.24 20.03
C ALA A 109 3.16 2.34 21.56
N GLN A 110 2.09 2.07 22.31
CA GLN A 110 2.15 2.03 23.77
C GLN A 110 3.08 0.92 24.27
N ALA A 111 3.03 -0.26 23.66
CA ALA A 111 3.93 -1.37 23.97
C ALA A 111 5.39 -1.00 23.69
N ARG A 112 5.66 -0.27 22.60
CA ARG A 112 6.97 0.26 22.24
C ARG A 112 7.49 1.20 23.31
N ASP A 113 6.72 2.18 23.73
CA ASP A 113 7.15 3.16 24.75
C ASP A 113 7.39 2.52 26.12
N ASP A 114 6.52 1.58 26.51
CA ASP A 114 6.69 0.78 27.72
C ASP A 114 7.95 -0.08 27.67
N PHE A 115 8.21 -0.70 26.51
CA PHE A 115 9.39 -1.51 26.28
C PHE A 115 10.66 -0.65 26.32
N VAL A 116 10.71 0.44 25.55
CA VAL A 116 11.86 1.35 25.48
C VAL A 116 12.22 1.88 26.86
N ARG A 117 11.22 2.30 27.65
CA ARG A 117 11.43 2.76 29.03
C ARG A 117 12.02 1.69 29.94
N LYS A 118 11.54 0.45 29.85
CA LYS A 118 12.07 -0.68 30.63
C LYS A 118 13.47 -1.09 30.14
N ALA A 119 13.68 -1.12 28.84
CA ALA A 119 14.96 -1.43 28.20
C ALA A 119 16.02 -0.42 28.61
N GLN A 120 15.71 0.89 28.58
CA GLN A 120 16.61 1.94 29.04
C GLN A 120 17.07 1.68 30.49
N ALA A 121 16.12 1.48 31.42
CA ALA A 121 16.45 1.24 32.83
C ALA A 121 17.27 -0.05 33.03
N GLY A 122 16.96 -1.11 32.27
CA GLY A 122 17.68 -2.38 32.31
C GLY A 122 19.10 -2.27 31.76
N LEU A 123 19.26 -1.63 30.60
CA LEU A 123 20.55 -1.40 29.94
C LEU A 123 21.44 -0.51 30.79
N GLU A 124 20.93 0.59 31.37
CA GLU A 124 21.69 1.45 32.26
C GLU A 124 22.20 0.70 33.50
N LYS A 125 21.38 -0.19 34.07
CA LYS A 125 21.77 -1.00 35.23
C LYS A 125 22.84 -2.03 34.85
N ALA A 126 22.69 -2.71 33.71
CA ALA A 126 23.66 -3.68 33.22
C ALA A 126 24.99 -3.01 32.85
N GLN A 127 24.94 -1.85 32.21
CA GLN A 127 26.11 -1.05 31.82
C GLN A 127 26.98 -0.67 33.03
N ARG A 128 26.36 -0.32 34.17
CA ARG A 128 27.08 -0.03 35.43
C ARG A 128 27.80 -1.25 36.02
N ALA A 129 27.36 -2.46 35.70
CA ALA A 129 27.97 -3.70 36.20
C ALA A 129 29.15 -4.17 35.33
N LEU A 130 29.24 -3.73 34.06
CA LEU A 130 30.22 -4.22 33.09
C LEU A 130 31.68 -4.16 33.57
N PRO A 131 32.19 -3.06 34.15
CA PRO A 131 33.58 -3.01 34.62
C PRO A 131 33.89 -4.07 35.68
N PHE A 132 32.93 -4.36 36.57
CA PHE A 132 33.09 -5.36 37.62
C PHE A 132 33.05 -6.79 37.06
N ILE A 133 32.14 -7.06 36.14
CA ILE A 133 32.02 -8.38 35.49
C ILE A 133 33.26 -8.66 34.64
N ALA A 134 33.74 -7.67 33.86
CA ALA A 134 34.95 -7.79 33.05
C ALA A 134 36.19 -8.06 33.92
N ALA A 135 36.36 -7.34 35.02
CA ALA A 135 37.45 -7.56 35.97
C ALA A 135 37.37 -8.96 36.63
N ALA A 136 36.16 -9.42 36.99
CA ALA A 136 35.95 -10.74 37.55
C ALA A 136 36.27 -11.87 36.54
N GLN A 137 35.89 -11.71 35.27
CA GLN A 137 36.21 -12.67 34.20
C GLN A 137 37.71 -12.75 33.95
N ALA A 138 38.40 -11.62 33.85
CA ALA A 138 39.85 -11.57 33.70
C ALA A 138 40.56 -12.25 34.89
N LEU A 139 40.13 -11.95 36.11
CA LEU A 139 40.70 -12.57 37.31
C LEU A 139 40.43 -14.08 37.36
N SER A 140 39.23 -14.51 36.96
CA SER A 140 38.86 -15.93 36.88
C SER A 140 39.78 -16.67 35.90
N VAL A 141 39.97 -16.16 34.69
CA VAL A 141 40.86 -16.76 33.68
C VAL A 141 42.32 -16.77 34.16
N ALA A 142 42.80 -15.70 34.82
CA ALA A 142 44.13 -15.70 35.43
C ALA A 142 44.26 -16.81 36.50
N SER A 143 43.26 -16.93 37.38
CA SER A 143 43.26 -17.95 38.43
C SER A 143 43.22 -19.38 37.87
N GLN A 144 42.47 -19.62 36.79
CA GLN A 144 42.39 -20.93 36.11
C GLN A 144 43.71 -21.32 35.42
N ASN A 145 44.50 -20.33 35.00
CA ASN A 145 45.85 -20.54 34.46
C ASN A 145 46.91 -20.70 35.57
N SER A 146 46.53 -20.55 36.84
CA SER A 146 47.42 -20.85 37.96
C SER A 146 47.54 -22.36 38.16
N GLY A 147 48.74 -22.81 38.53
CA GLY A 147 49.03 -24.22 38.79
C GLY A 147 49.82 -24.38 40.09
N THR A 148 50.39 -25.56 40.32
CA THR A 148 51.18 -25.84 41.55
C THR A 148 52.43 -24.96 41.68
N ALA A 149 53.02 -24.54 40.57
CA ALA A 149 54.22 -23.70 40.53
C ALA A 149 53.96 -22.24 40.12
N GLN A 150 52.81 -21.93 39.49
CA GLN A 150 52.53 -20.65 38.87
C GLN A 150 51.31 -19.99 39.50
N ARG A 151 51.40 -18.71 39.88
CA ARG A 151 50.29 -17.95 40.44
C ARG A 151 50.07 -16.69 39.64
N TYR A 152 48.95 -16.63 38.93
CA TYR A 152 48.57 -15.47 38.13
C TYR A 152 47.49 -14.64 38.81
N VAL A 153 47.56 -13.33 38.62
CA VAL A 153 46.51 -12.35 38.92
C VAL A 153 46.37 -11.43 37.72
N ALA A 154 45.17 -10.94 37.46
CA ALA A 154 44.93 -9.98 36.38
C ALA A 154 43.98 -8.87 36.83
N VAL A 155 44.17 -7.70 36.23
CA VAL A 155 43.27 -6.54 36.36
C VAL A 155 42.86 -6.12 34.96
N ALA A 156 41.56 -5.97 34.72
CA ALA A 156 41.01 -5.47 33.47
C ALA A 156 40.50 -4.04 33.61
N LEU A 157 40.78 -3.22 32.59
CA LEU A 157 40.33 -1.84 32.46
C LEU A 157 39.58 -1.72 31.14
N LEU A 158 38.32 -1.32 31.22
CA LEU A 158 37.49 -1.09 30.04
C LEU A 158 37.74 0.31 29.46
N ALA A 159 37.71 0.43 28.13
CA ALA A 159 37.86 1.68 27.39
C ALA A 159 36.61 1.94 26.51
N PRO A 160 35.85 3.03 26.71
CA PRO A 160 35.99 3.99 27.80
C PRO A 160 35.73 3.33 29.17
N SER A 161 36.21 3.94 30.25
CA SER A 161 35.95 3.48 31.62
C SER A 161 34.54 3.85 32.10
N ASP A 162 34.01 4.94 31.53
CA ASP A 162 32.69 5.49 31.85
C ASP A 162 31.68 5.20 30.74
N SER A 163 30.41 5.24 31.13
CA SER A 163 29.25 5.06 30.27
C SER A 163 28.67 6.39 29.80
N SER A 164 28.26 6.49 28.52
CA SER A 164 27.28 7.51 28.13
C SER A 164 25.86 7.07 28.51
N ALA A 165 24.95 8.03 28.69
CA ALA A 165 23.53 7.72 28.72
C ALA A 165 23.11 7.04 27.41
N ALA A 166 22.17 6.10 27.50
CA ALA A 166 21.58 5.50 26.32
C ALA A 166 20.78 6.56 25.54
N THR A 167 21.00 6.64 24.24
CA THR A 167 20.07 7.33 23.34
C THR A 167 18.94 6.35 23.06
N VAL A 168 17.72 6.73 23.41
CA VAL A 168 16.53 5.93 23.17
C VAL A 168 15.46 6.78 22.50
N PRO A 169 14.55 6.16 21.75
CA PRO A 169 13.43 6.87 21.17
C PRO A 169 12.55 7.55 22.23
N ALA A 170 11.98 8.70 21.89
CA ALA A 170 11.15 9.46 22.82
C ALA A 170 9.77 8.82 22.99
N PRO A 171 9.18 8.83 24.20
CA PRO A 171 7.80 8.39 24.38
C PRO A 171 6.83 9.33 23.63
N GLY A 172 5.77 8.77 23.06
CA GLY A 172 4.75 9.50 22.32
C GLY A 172 5.18 10.02 20.96
N GLU A 173 6.36 9.62 20.46
CA GLU A 173 6.88 10.05 19.14
C GLU A 173 5.95 9.68 17.97
N LEU A 174 5.08 8.68 18.15
CA LEU A 174 4.12 8.22 17.15
C LEU A 174 2.70 8.78 17.36
N ASP A 175 2.45 9.44 18.49
CA ASP A 175 1.08 9.82 18.91
C ASP A 175 0.43 10.79 17.94
N GLU A 176 1.19 11.74 17.37
CA GLU A 176 0.65 12.70 16.41
C GLU A 176 0.09 12.03 15.14
N VAL A 177 0.81 11.05 14.60
CA VAL A 177 0.36 10.29 13.42
C VAL A 177 -0.87 9.43 13.76
N LEU A 178 -0.87 8.81 14.93
CA LEU A 178 -1.97 7.96 15.40
C LEU A 178 -3.25 8.76 15.68
N ASP A 179 -3.13 9.86 16.42
CA ASP A 179 -4.22 10.77 16.72
C ASP A 179 -4.78 11.39 15.43
N GLY A 180 -3.90 11.77 14.49
CA GLY A 180 -4.29 12.28 13.18
C GLY A 180 -5.08 11.26 12.36
N ALA A 181 -4.63 10.02 12.28
CA ALA A 181 -5.33 8.95 11.57
C ALA A 181 -6.69 8.61 12.20
N GLU A 182 -6.75 8.53 13.53
CA GLU A 182 -8.01 8.28 14.25
C GLU A 182 -9.01 9.43 14.11
N ALA A 183 -8.54 10.67 14.10
CA ALA A 183 -9.38 11.85 13.87
C ALA A 183 -9.87 11.94 12.41
N ALA A 184 -9.06 11.51 11.45
CA ALA A 184 -9.41 11.53 10.02
C ALA A 184 -10.38 10.40 9.62
N LEU A 185 -10.38 9.28 10.35
CA LEU A 185 -11.14 8.09 9.97
C LEU A 185 -12.67 8.33 9.85
N PRO A 186 -13.36 9.03 10.76
CA PRO A 186 -14.80 9.30 10.63
C PRO A 186 -15.14 10.11 9.37
N ASP A 187 -14.34 11.15 9.06
CA ASP A 187 -14.57 12.01 7.89
C ASP A 187 -14.30 11.22 6.59
N LEU A 188 -13.24 10.39 6.58
CA LEU A 188 -12.99 9.46 5.49
C LEU A 188 -14.18 8.52 5.26
N GLN A 189 -14.72 7.94 6.34
CA GLN A 189 -15.86 7.01 6.25
C GLN A 189 -17.13 7.69 5.74
N ASP A 190 -17.42 8.91 6.20
CA ASP A 190 -18.56 9.68 5.70
C ASP A 190 -18.42 10.00 4.20
N ALA A 191 -17.23 10.42 3.76
CA ALA A 191 -16.96 10.68 2.35
C ALA A 191 -17.08 9.42 1.49
N VAL A 192 -16.56 8.28 1.95
CA VAL A 192 -16.70 6.97 1.28
C VAL A 192 -18.16 6.53 1.21
N ASP A 193 -18.93 6.69 2.28
CA ASP A 193 -20.35 6.34 2.32
C ASP A 193 -21.18 7.22 1.38
N ARG A 194 -20.93 8.53 1.33
CA ARG A 194 -21.55 9.45 0.36
C ARG A 194 -21.23 9.07 -1.08
N ALA A 195 -19.96 8.80 -1.38
CA ALA A 195 -19.54 8.33 -2.69
C ALA A 195 -20.22 7.01 -3.08
N GLN A 196 -20.34 6.08 -2.14
CA GLN A 196 -20.99 4.80 -2.38
C GLN A 196 -22.49 4.94 -2.62
N GLN A 197 -23.18 5.81 -1.89
CA GLN A 197 -24.60 6.11 -2.10
C GLN A 197 -24.85 6.70 -3.49
N ALA A 198 -23.99 7.63 -3.94
CA ALA A 198 -24.05 8.19 -5.28
C ALA A 198 -23.85 7.10 -6.35
N ARG A 199 -22.88 6.20 -6.15
CA ARG A 199 -22.60 5.07 -7.04
C ARG A 199 -23.75 4.05 -7.09
N GLN A 200 -24.41 3.78 -5.97
CA GLN A 200 -25.61 2.93 -5.92
C GLN A 200 -26.78 3.54 -6.70
N ARG A 201 -26.98 4.87 -6.61
CA ARG A 201 -27.98 5.58 -7.41
C ARG A 201 -27.66 5.51 -8.90
N ALA A 202 -26.40 5.70 -9.28
CA ALA A 202 -25.95 5.52 -10.65
C ALA A 202 -26.22 4.09 -11.13
N GLN A 203 -25.82 3.07 -10.37
CA GLN A 203 -26.08 1.67 -10.76
C GLN A 203 -27.57 1.38 -10.92
N LYS A 204 -28.42 1.87 -10.01
CA LYS A 204 -29.87 1.72 -10.14
C LYS A 204 -30.40 2.37 -11.41
N ALA A 205 -29.96 3.58 -11.73
CA ALA A 205 -30.35 4.24 -12.99
C ALA A 205 -29.89 3.43 -14.21
N LYS A 206 -28.70 2.82 -14.16
CA LYS A 206 -28.21 1.93 -15.22
C LYS A 206 -29.07 0.67 -15.36
N ASP A 207 -29.45 0.05 -14.24
CA ASP A 207 -30.33 -1.13 -14.22
C ASP A 207 -31.72 -0.81 -14.78
N ASP A 208 -32.30 0.34 -14.39
CA ASP A 208 -33.57 0.83 -14.90
C ASP A 208 -33.49 1.07 -16.43
N ALA A 209 -32.42 1.71 -16.91
CA ALA A 209 -32.18 1.90 -18.34
C ALA A 209 -32.07 0.58 -19.09
N PHE A 210 -31.32 -0.39 -18.55
CA PHE A 210 -31.18 -1.72 -19.13
C PHE A 210 -32.52 -2.43 -19.24
N ALA A 211 -33.36 -2.40 -18.20
CA ALA A 211 -34.69 -3.00 -18.20
C ALA A 211 -35.59 -2.41 -19.30
N HIS A 212 -35.54 -1.09 -19.50
CA HIS A 212 -36.32 -0.42 -20.55
C HIS A 212 -35.73 -0.58 -21.97
N ASP A 213 -34.42 -0.79 -22.12
CA ASP A 213 -33.81 -1.04 -23.44
C ASP A 213 -34.02 -2.49 -23.91
N CYS A 214 -33.48 -3.48 -23.18
CA CYS A 214 -33.54 -4.88 -23.61
C CYS A 214 -33.65 -5.92 -22.48
N GLY A 215 -33.45 -5.53 -21.22
CA GLY A 215 -33.47 -6.44 -20.08
C GLY A 215 -34.83 -7.06 -19.77
N ASN A 216 -35.93 -6.40 -20.17
CA ASN A 216 -37.28 -6.95 -20.02
C ASN A 216 -37.71 -7.88 -21.15
N ALA A 217 -36.93 -8.07 -22.22
CA ALA A 217 -37.31 -8.93 -23.34
C ALA A 217 -37.56 -10.39 -22.87
N PRO A 218 -38.66 -11.05 -23.29
CA PRO A 218 -39.59 -10.69 -24.37
C PRO A 218 -40.78 -9.80 -23.95
N GLY A 219 -40.78 -9.24 -22.74
CA GLY A 219 -41.72 -8.19 -22.33
C GLY A 219 -41.43 -6.85 -23.04
N TYR A 220 -42.33 -5.87 -22.87
CA TYR A 220 -42.20 -4.57 -23.52
C TYR A 220 -40.91 -3.85 -23.09
N CYS A 221 -40.09 -3.51 -24.08
CA CYS A 221 -38.84 -2.74 -23.99
C CYS A 221 -38.48 -2.20 -25.37
N MET A 222 -37.49 -1.30 -25.49
CA MET A 222 -37.09 -0.74 -26.78
C MET A 222 -36.69 -1.82 -27.80
N GLN A 223 -35.98 -2.86 -27.38
CA GLN A 223 -35.54 -3.96 -28.24
C GLN A 223 -36.72 -4.70 -28.87
N GLU A 224 -37.65 -5.14 -28.03
CA GLU A 224 -38.81 -5.90 -28.47
C GLU A 224 -39.73 -5.04 -29.34
N ARG A 225 -39.91 -3.76 -28.99
CA ARG A 225 -40.68 -2.80 -29.80
C ARG A 225 -40.02 -2.49 -31.14
N ALA A 226 -38.69 -2.38 -31.18
CA ALA A 226 -37.96 -2.19 -32.42
C ALA A 226 -38.02 -3.42 -33.33
N ASP A 227 -38.06 -4.62 -32.76
CA ASP A 227 -38.27 -5.86 -33.51
C ASP A 227 -39.69 -5.90 -34.10
N SER A 228 -40.70 -5.73 -33.24
CA SER A 228 -42.12 -5.83 -33.61
C SER A 228 -42.59 -4.72 -34.57
N LEU A 229 -42.21 -3.46 -34.33
CA LEU A 229 -42.75 -2.29 -35.05
C LEU A 229 -41.89 -1.82 -36.23
N ALA A 230 -40.58 -2.03 -36.17
CA ALA A 230 -39.63 -1.59 -37.20
C ALA A 230 -38.92 -2.76 -37.91
N GLN A 231 -38.99 -3.98 -37.37
CA GLN A 231 -38.33 -5.18 -37.89
C GLN A 231 -36.84 -4.92 -38.12
N LEU A 232 -36.19 -4.29 -37.13
CA LEU A 232 -34.75 -4.04 -37.20
C LEU A 232 -33.99 -5.36 -37.20
N PRO A 233 -32.93 -5.49 -38.03
CA PRO A 233 -32.09 -6.67 -38.02
C PRO A 233 -31.35 -6.80 -36.67
N ALA A 234 -31.01 -8.02 -36.28
CA ALA A 234 -30.32 -8.30 -35.02
C ALA A 234 -29.02 -7.48 -34.83
N SER A 235 -28.32 -7.12 -35.91
CA SER A 235 -27.11 -6.27 -35.86
C SER A 235 -27.37 -4.84 -35.41
N GLN A 236 -28.60 -4.33 -35.58
CA GLN A 236 -29.04 -3.00 -35.14
C GLN A 236 -30.00 -3.06 -33.94
N ASN A 237 -30.37 -4.27 -33.53
CA ASN A 237 -31.30 -4.54 -32.44
C ASN A 237 -30.78 -5.64 -31.49
N PRO A 238 -29.53 -5.57 -31.00
CA PRO A 238 -28.94 -6.62 -30.17
C PRO A 238 -29.63 -6.73 -28.80
N THR A 239 -29.53 -7.90 -28.18
CA THR A 239 -29.93 -8.18 -26.80
C THR A 239 -28.71 -8.51 -25.95
N PHE A 240 -28.78 -8.19 -24.66
CA PHE A 240 -27.72 -8.47 -23.70
C PHE A 240 -28.31 -9.22 -22.51
N SER A 241 -27.56 -10.19 -21.97
CA SER A 241 -28.01 -11.03 -20.87
C SER A 241 -27.83 -10.39 -19.49
N SER A 242 -27.05 -9.31 -19.40
CA SER A 242 -26.81 -8.58 -18.15
C SER A 242 -26.51 -7.11 -18.43
N VAL A 243 -26.74 -6.26 -17.42
CA VAL A 243 -26.41 -4.84 -17.42
C VAL A 243 -24.89 -4.60 -17.57
N ASP A 244 -24.05 -5.52 -17.09
CA ASP A 244 -22.59 -5.41 -17.16
C ASP A 244 -22.04 -5.54 -18.59
N ALA A 245 -22.71 -6.33 -19.43
CA ALA A 245 -22.35 -6.48 -20.84
C ALA A 245 -22.97 -5.38 -21.73
N TRP A 246 -23.85 -4.54 -21.16
CA TRP A 246 -24.62 -3.52 -21.85
C TRP A 246 -24.10 -2.11 -21.53
N SER A 247 -24.32 -1.19 -22.47
CA SER A 247 -23.97 0.23 -22.32
C SER A 247 -25.04 1.13 -22.92
N PHE A 248 -25.11 2.38 -22.48
CA PHE A 248 -26.09 3.35 -22.96
C PHE A 248 -25.98 3.58 -24.48
N SER A 249 -24.78 3.43 -25.05
CA SER A 249 -24.54 3.54 -26.49
C SER A 249 -25.40 2.58 -27.32
N VAL A 250 -25.70 1.40 -26.78
CA VAL A 250 -26.56 0.39 -27.44
C VAL A 250 -27.98 0.92 -27.60
N ALA A 251 -28.57 1.45 -26.53
CA ALA A 251 -29.94 1.96 -26.55
C ALA A 251 -30.08 3.17 -27.47
N LEU A 252 -29.09 4.07 -27.45
CA LEU A 252 -29.07 5.21 -28.36
C LEU A 252 -28.96 4.77 -29.82
N ALA A 253 -28.02 3.87 -30.15
CA ALA A 253 -27.84 3.35 -31.51
C ALA A 253 -29.11 2.66 -32.03
N ARG A 254 -29.81 1.92 -31.14
CA ARG A 254 -31.11 1.30 -31.45
C ARG A 254 -32.16 2.35 -31.81
N ALA A 255 -32.27 3.42 -31.01
CA ALA A 255 -33.20 4.51 -31.29
C ALA A 255 -32.85 5.26 -32.59
N GLN A 256 -31.56 5.47 -32.85
CA GLN A 256 -31.05 6.07 -34.09
C GLN A 256 -31.35 5.22 -35.33
N ALA A 257 -31.45 3.90 -35.20
CA ALA A 257 -31.88 3.00 -36.29
C ALA A 257 -33.41 2.89 -36.41
N TYR A 258 -34.12 2.93 -35.28
CA TYR A 258 -35.58 2.74 -35.19
C TYR A 258 -36.35 3.80 -35.98
N TYR A 259 -36.11 5.09 -35.73
CA TYR A 259 -36.90 6.16 -36.35
C TYR A 259 -36.74 6.26 -37.88
N PRO A 260 -35.53 6.21 -38.47
CA PRO A 260 -35.37 6.15 -39.92
C PRO A 260 -36.07 4.94 -40.53
N ARG A 261 -36.02 3.78 -39.85
CA ARG A 261 -36.70 2.57 -40.33
C ARG A 261 -38.22 2.73 -40.30
N ARG A 262 -38.79 3.22 -39.20
CA ARG A 262 -40.23 3.51 -39.07
C ARG A 262 -40.69 4.48 -40.14
N LEU A 263 -39.94 5.56 -40.38
CA LEU A 263 -40.22 6.52 -41.45
C LEU A 263 -40.27 5.85 -42.83
N ALA A 264 -39.31 4.97 -43.14
CA ALA A 264 -39.21 4.31 -44.43
C ALA A 264 -40.33 3.30 -44.72
N VAL A 265 -40.89 2.66 -43.68
CA VAL A 265 -41.95 1.63 -43.84
C VAL A 265 -43.36 2.15 -43.55
N GLU A 266 -43.49 3.37 -43.02
CA GLU A 266 -44.77 3.96 -42.62
C GLU A 266 -45.73 4.09 -43.81
N ARG A 267 -46.92 3.54 -43.63
CA ARG A 267 -48.02 3.52 -44.60
C ARG A 267 -49.36 3.47 -43.85
N PRO A 268 -50.44 4.05 -44.42
CA PRO A 268 -51.74 4.00 -43.79
C PRO A 268 -52.22 2.55 -43.66
N LEU A 269 -52.92 2.25 -42.56
CA LEU A 269 -53.46 0.90 -42.28
C LEU A 269 -54.60 0.53 -43.25
N ASP A 270 -55.37 1.50 -43.68
CA ASP A 270 -56.46 1.35 -44.64
C ASP A 270 -56.58 2.57 -45.58
N GLY A 271 -57.58 2.55 -46.46
CA GLY A 271 -57.81 3.60 -47.45
C GLY A 271 -58.54 4.84 -46.93
N SER A 272 -58.93 4.89 -45.65
CA SER A 272 -59.72 5.99 -45.11
C SER A 272 -58.93 7.31 -45.09
N VAL A 273 -59.63 8.42 -45.27
CA VAL A 273 -59.03 9.76 -45.24
C VAL A 273 -58.41 10.04 -43.86
N GLU A 274 -59.06 9.60 -42.79
CA GLU A 274 -58.58 9.75 -41.42
C GLU A 274 -57.25 9.01 -41.20
N GLU A 275 -57.13 7.76 -41.66
CA GLU A 275 -55.90 6.98 -41.49
C GLU A 275 -54.78 7.46 -42.41
N GLN A 276 -55.11 7.96 -43.62
CA GLN A 276 -54.14 8.65 -44.46
C GLN A 276 -53.58 9.91 -43.79
N ALA A 277 -54.45 10.70 -43.14
CA ALA A 277 -54.04 11.86 -42.35
C ALA A 277 -53.08 11.44 -41.23
N LYS A 278 -53.48 10.45 -40.41
CA LYS A 278 -52.67 9.95 -39.30
C LYS A 278 -51.32 9.41 -39.76
N SER A 279 -51.28 8.65 -40.87
CA SER A 279 -50.02 8.14 -41.42
C SER A 279 -49.09 9.26 -41.90
N ALA A 280 -49.62 10.29 -42.56
CA ALA A 280 -48.82 11.45 -42.94
C ALA A 280 -48.24 12.19 -41.73
N LEU A 281 -49.04 12.39 -40.67
CA LEU A 281 -48.55 12.98 -39.43
C LEU A 281 -47.49 12.10 -38.74
N ARG A 282 -47.65 10.77 -38.73
CA ARG A 282 -46.62 9.82 -38.25
C ARG A 282 -45.32 9.96 -39.03
N LYS A 283 -45.36 10.16 -40.36
CA LYS A 283 -44.15 10.42 -41.16
C LYS A 283 -43.45 11.71 -40.74
N HIS A 284 -44.19 12.80 -40.56
CA HIS A 284 -43.59 14.05 -40.07
C HIS A 284 -42.97 13.87 -38.68
N PHE A 285 -43.64 13.16 -37.78
CA PHE A 285 -43.10 12.84 -36.45
C PHE A 285 -41.84 11.97 -36.53
N TYR A 286 -41.82 10.89 -37.31
CA TYR A 286 -40.65 10.01 -37.44
C TYR A 286 -39.47 10.72 -38.11
N ALA A 287 -39.72 11.61 -39.08
CA ALA A 287 -38.68 12.45 -39.66
C ALA A 287 -38.07 13.41 -38.63
N TYR A 288 -38.91 14.04 -37.81
CA TYR A 288 -38.46 14.86 -36.69
C TYR A 288 -37.66 14.06 -35.68
N ALA A 289 -38.17 12.90 -35.26
CA ALA A 289 -37.53 12.05 -34.26
C ALA A 289 -36.19 11.49 -34.77
N ALA A 290 -36.11 11.05 -36.03
CA ALA A 290 -34.85 10.62 -36.64
C ALA A 290 -33.80 11.73 -36.64
N ASN A 291 -34.19 12.96 -36.98
CA ASN A 291 -33.27 14.10 -36.94
C ASN A 291 -32.84 14.45 -35.52
N LYS A 292 -33.77 14.45 -34.56
CA LYS A 292 -33.48 14.80 -33.17
C LYS A 292 -32.63 13.75 -32.46
N VAL A 293 -33.06 12.49 -32.47
CA VAL A 293 -32.32 11.39 -31.82
C VAL A 293 -30.96 11.16 -32.48
N GLY A 294 -30.84 11.46 -33.78
CA GLY A 294 -29.55 11.46 -34.48
C GLY A 294 -28.51 12.46 -33.94
N GLN A 295 -28.92 13.44 -33.14
CA GLN A 295 -28.01 14.39 -32.46
C GLN A 295 -27.49 13.85 -31.12
N GLY A 296 -28.07 12.76 -30.61
CA GLY A 296 -27.63 12.16 -29.36
C GLY A 296 -26.25 11.55 -29.47
N TYR A 297 -25.55 11.50 -28.35
CA TYR A 297 -24.22 10.87 -28.23
C TYR A 297 -24.07 10.20 -26.86
N VAL A 298 -23.14 9.26 -26.78
CA VAL A 298 -22.72 8.60 -25.53
C VAL A 298 -21.21 8.49 -25.55
N PHE A 299 -20.56 9.12 -24.57
CA PHE A 299 -19.15 8.95 -24.27
C PHE A 299 -19.03 8.32 -22.88
N GLU A 300 -18.56 7.07 -22.85
CA GLU A 300 -18.25 6.34 -21.61
C GLU A 300 -16.77 5.96 -21.67
N GLY A 301 -15.96 6.46 -20.73
CA GLY A 301 -14.52 6.17 -20.71
C GLY A 301 -13.86 6.51 -19.38
N GLU A 302 -12.54 6.39 -19.35
CA GLU A 302 -11.73 6.62 -18.12
C GLU A 302 -11.84 8.05 -17.60
N ASN A 303 -12.10 9.02 -18.48
CA ASN A 303 -12.22 10.45 -18.13
C ASN A 303 -13.63 10.85 -17.66
N GLY A 304 -14.54 9.89 -17.50
CA GLY A 304 -15.91 10.14 -17.06
C GLY A 304 -16.96 9.74 -18.11
N VAL A 305 -18.19 10.17 -17.84
CA VAL A 305 -19.36 9.83 -18.64
C VAL A 305 -20.07 11.11 -19.05
N ASP A 306 -20.29 11.28 -20.35
CA ASP A 306 -21.05 12.39 -20.94
C ASP A 306 -21.98 11.82 -22.00
N MET A 307 -23.28 12.01 -21.82
CA MET A 307 -24.31 11.42 -22.64
C MET A 307 -25.44 12.41 -22.88
N PHE A 308 -25.88 12.47 -24.13
CA PHE A 308 -27.03 13.27 -24.53
C PHE A 308 -28.06 12.38 -25.21
N PHE A 309 -29.20 12.21 -24.56
CA PHE A 309 -30.39 11.55 -25.11
C PHE A 309 -31.46 12.61 -25.41
N PRO A 310 -31.66 13.00 -26.68
CA PRO A 310 -32.62 14.03 -27.06
C PRO A 310 -34.05 13.62 -26.67
N LEU A 311 -34.75 14.47 -25.92
CA LEU A 311 -36.15 14.23 -25.56
C LEU A 311 -37.08 14.54 -26.73
N LEU A 312 -38.07 13.68 -26.95
CA LEU A 312 -39.14 13.86 -27.92
C LEU A 312 -40.39 14.45 -27.25
N PRO A 313 -41.21 15.25 -27.96
CA PRO A 313 -42.40 15.85 -27.38
C PRO A 313 -43.42 14.77 -26.98
N GLN A 314 -44.02 14.88 -25.79
CA GLN A 314 -44.96 13.89 -25.25
C GLN A 314 -46.43 14.32 -25.33
N ASN A 315 -46.66 15.57 -25.74
CA ASN A 315 -47.99 16.17 -25.81
C ASN A 315 -47.97 17.39 -26.73
N THR A 316 -49.16 17.92 -27.04
CA THR A 316 -49.33 19.08 -27.91
C THR A 316 -48.58 20.32 -27.42
N LYS A 317 -48.47 20.56 -26.10
CA LYS A 317 -47.75 21.72 -25.56
C LYS A 317 -46.26 21.63 -25.84
N GLU A 318 -45.66 20.47 -25.61
CA GLU A 318 -44.25 20.23 -25.93
C GLU A 318 -44.01 20.23 -27.44
N MET A 319 -44.91 19.66 -28.24
CA MET A 319 -44.82 19.69 -29.71
C MET A 319 -44.75 21.12 -30.25
N ARG A 320 -45.51 22.07 -29.67
CA ARG A 320 -45.46 23.50 -30.00
C ARG A 320 -44.09 24.15 -29.78
N LEU A 321 -43.21 23.55 -28.99
CA LEU A 321 -41.85 24.04 -28.76
C LEU A 321 -40.82 23.46 -29.75
N THR A 322 -41.29 22.68 -30.74
CA THR A 322 -40.41 21.96 -31.67
C THR A 322 -40.63 22.42 -33.11
N SER A 323 -39.74 21.96 -34.00
CA SER A 323 -39.88 22.22 -35.43
C SER A 323 -41.13 21.57 -36.06
N LEU A 324 -41.79 20.61 -35.38
CA LEU A 324 -43.08 20.06 -35.84
C LEU A 324 -44.18 21.14 -35.92
N TYR A 325 -44.05 22.19 -35.11
CA TYR A 325 -45.01 23.29 -35.06
C TYR A 325 -44.70 24.41 -36.05
N THR A 326 -43.42 24.64 -36.34
CA THR A 326 -42.96 25.78 -37.16
C THR A 326 -42.60 25.41 -38.59
N ASN A 327 -42.37 24.13 -38.91
CA ASN A 327 -42.01 23.72 -40.27
C ASN A 327 -43.20 23.88 -41.23
N GLU A 328 -42.93 24.51 -42.38
CA GLU A 328 -43.90 24.72 -43.46
C GLU A 328 -43.98 23.49 -44.36
N VAL A 329 -44.70 22.47 -43.90
CA VAL A 329 -44.79 21.16 -44.59
C VAL A 329 -46.22 20.72 -44.90
N TYR A 330 -47.22 21.50 -44.46
CA TYR A 330 -48.63 21.15 -44.61
C TYR A 330 -49.28 21.97 -45.71
N PRO A 331 -49.96 21.34 -46.70
CA PRO A 331 -50.66 22.06 -47.74
C PRO A 331 -51.73 22.99 -47.18
N CYS A 332 -51.76 24.23 -47.65
CA CYS A 332 -52.79 25.19 -47.29
C CYS A 332 -53.43 25.83 -48.53
N GLY A 333 -54.73 26.08 -48.44
CA GLY A 333 -55.53 26.57 -49.54
C GLY A 333 -56.90 27.08 -49.11
N PRO A 334 -57.68 27.65 -50.05
CA PRO A 334 -59.00 28.20 -49.77
C PRO A 334 -59.98 27.13 -49.30
N ALA A 335 -60.76 27.43 -48.25
CA ALA A 335 -61.83 26.59 -47.74
C ALA A 335 -63.05 27.45 -47.37
N GLY A 336 -64.08 27.45 -48.22
CA GLY A 336 -65.23 28.34 -48.09
C GLY A 336 -64.80 29.82 -48.16
N ASP A 337 -65.16 30.61 -47.16
CA ASP A 337 -64.79 32.03 -47.02
C ASP A 337 -63.43 32.24 -46.31
N GLY A 338 -62.70 31.16 -45.99
CA GLY A 338 -61.44 31.20 -45.24
C GLY A 338 -60.32 30.34 -45.87
N MET A 339 -59.32 30.01 -45.06
CA MET A 339 -58.21 29.12 -45.41
C MET A 339 -58.26 27.87 -44.52
N ALA A 340 -57.94 26.71 -45.07
CA ALA A 340 -57.74 25.48 -44.31
C ALA A 340 -56.34 24.91 -44.57
N MET A 341 -55.87 24.11 -43.61
CA MET A 341 -54.63 23.36 -43.71
C MET A 341 -54.92 21.86 -43.69
N HIS A 342 -54.11 21.10 -44.43
CA HIS A 342 -54.31 19.67 -44.62
C HIS A 342 -53.10 18.88 -44.14
N ALA A 343 -53.34 17.68 -43.61
CA ALA A 343 -52.26 16.82 -43.10
C ALA A 343 -51.34 16.26 -44.22
N TRP A 344 -51.80 16.20 -45.47
CA TRP A 344 -51.03 15.76 -46.65
C TRP A 344 -51.65 16.27 -47.96
N GLU A 345 -50.87 16.27 -49.04
CA GLU A 345 -51.26 16.75 -50.37
C GLU A 345 -52.40 15.96 -51.03
N GLY A 346 -52.57 14.70 -50.65
CA GLY A 346 -53.59 13.81 -51.21
C GLY A 346 -54.96 13.91 -50.54
N CYS A 347 -55.15 14.84 -49.59
CA CYS A 347 -56.47 15.07 -49.00
C CYS A 347 -57.46 15.53 -50.09
N PRO A 348 -58.69 14.98 -50.19
CA PRO A 348 -59.64 15.39 -51.22
C PRO A 348 -59.93 16.90 -51.23
N ASN A 349 -59.94 17.52 -50.04
CA ASN A 349 -60.15 18.96 -49.89
C ASN A 349 -58.87 19.80 -50.08
N ALA A 350 -57.70 19.18 -50.25
CA ALA A 350 -56.45 19.90 -50.53
C ALA A 350 -56.27 20.23 -52.02
N GLN A 351 -57.19 19.79 -52.89
CA GLN A 351 -57.14 20.10 -54.33
C GLN A 351 -57.17 21.61 -54.56
N GLY A 352 -56.08 22.16 -55.10
CA GLY A 352 -55.93 23.61 -55.32
C GLY A 352 -55.11 24.34 -54.27
N CYS A 353 -54.59 23.65 -53.25
CA CYS A 353 -53.54 24.19 -52.39
C CYS A 353 -52.28 24.47 -53.24
N VAL A 354 -51.75 25.68 -53.15
CA VAL A 354 -50.55 26.12 -53.89
C VAL A 354 -49.40 26.53 -52.99
N ALA A 355 -49.60 26.48 -51.67
CA ALA A 355 -48.63 26.83 -50.66
C ALA A 355 -48.53 25.74 -49.59
N LEU A 356 -47.38 25.71 -48.92
CA LEU A 356 -47.17 24.97 -47.68
C LEU A 356 -47.16 25.96 -46.52
N GLY A 357 -47.73 25.56 -45.39
CA GLY A 357 -47.74 26.33 -44.16
C GLY A 357 -47.39 25.45 -42.95
N SER A 358 -47.29 26.10 -41.79
CA SER A 358 -46.97 25.46 -40.52
C SER A 358 -48.17 25.47 -39.56
N ILE A 359 -48.15 24.60 -38.55
CA ILE A 359 -49.19 24.57 -37.52
C ILE A 359 -49.23 25.91 -36.76
N TRP A 360 -48.07 26.55 -36.56
CA TRP A 360 -47.99 27.90 -35.99
C TRP A 360 -48.76 28.93 -36.81
N GLN A 361 -48.61 28.89 -38.14
CA GLN A 361 -49.34 29.79 -39.03
C GLN A 361 -50.84 29.51 -38.96
N MET A 362 -51.24 28.24 -39.00
CA MET A 362 -52.63 27.79 -38.90
C MET A 362 -53.32 28.32 -37.64
N GLU A 363 -52.68 28.20 -36.46
CA GLU A 363 -53.22 28.70 -35.19
C GLU A 363 -53.21 30.24 -35.12
N ARG A 364 -52.18 30.90 -35.66
CA ARG A 364 -52.05 32.38 -35.61
C ARG A 364 -53.02 33.10 -36.54
N GLU A 365 -53.27 32.54 -37.72
CA GLU A 365 -54.14 33.13 -38.74
C GLU A 365 -55.58 32.62 -38.64
N GLY A 366 -55.86 31.69 -37.73
CA GLY A 366 -57.21 31.21 -37.45
C GLY A 366 -57.82 30.39 -38.59
N PHE A 367 -57.03 29.52 -39.21
CA PHE A 367 -57.48 28.66 -40.30
C PHE A 367 -58.55 27.68 -39.82
N SER A 368 -59.52 27.39 -40.69
CA SER A 368 -60.58 26.42 -40.38
C SER A 368 -60.05 24.99 -40.43
N GLU A 369 -60.58 24.13 -39.55
CA GLU A 369 -60.30 22.70 -39.61
C GLU A 369 -61.02 22.07 -40.81
N CYS A 370 -60.29 21.25 -41.57
CA CYS A 370 -60.87 20.50 -42.67
C CYS A 370 -61.76 19.36 -42.14
N GLU A 371 -63.04 19.34 -42.52
CA GLU A 371 -64.03 18.34 -42.10
C GLU A 371 -63.68 16.89 -42.49
N LEU A 372 -62.82 16.71 -43.50
CA LEU A 372 -62.42 15.38 -44.00
C LEU A 372 -61.18 14.82 -43.29
N CYS A 373 -60.12 15.62 -43.15
CA CYS A 373 -58.87 15.13 -42.53
C CYS A 373 -58.71 15.49 -41.06
N GLY A 374 -59.54 16.39 -40.50
CA GLY A 374 -59.49 16.80 -39.10
C GLY A 374 -58.10 17.28 -38.67
N PHE A 375 -57.36 17.94 -39.57
CA PHE A 375 -56.00 18.34 -39.25
C PHE A 375 -56.02 19.52 -38.29
N SER A 376 -55.38 19.35 -37.15
CA SER A 376 -55.23 20.36 -36.11
C SER A 376 -53.88 20.18 -35.41
N ALA A 377 -53.50 21.14 -34.56
CA ALA A 377 -52.33 21.00 -33.71
C ALA A 377 -52.45 19.78 -32.78
N GLU A 378 -53.66 19.48 -32.30
CA GLU A 378 -53.93 18.32 -31.46
C GLU A 378 -53.75 17.00 -32.21
N SER A 379 -54.04 16.95 -33.51
CA SER A 379 -53.80 15.76 -34.33
C SER A 379 -52.31 15.40 -34.38
N MET A 380 -51.42 16.38 -34.58
CA MET A 380 -49.96 16.15 -34.49
C MET A 380 -49.51 15.86 -33.06
N GLY A 381 -50.03 16.61 -32.07
CA GLY A 381 -49.72 16.38 -30.66
C GLY A 381 -50.14 14.99 -30.16
N SER A 382 -51.21 14.43 -30.71
CA SER A 382 -51.71 13.08 -30.40
C SER A 382 -50.81 11.99 -30.95
N VAL A 383 -50.21 12.17 -32.13
CA VAL A 383 -49.19 11.25 -32.67
C VAL A 383 -47.99 11.16 -31.72
N ALA A 384 -47.55 12.31 -31.22
CA ALA A 384 -46.45 12.40 -30.26
C ALA A 384 -46.81 11.81 -28.88
N SER A 385 -48.08 11.94 -28.45
CA SER A 385 -48.56 11.51 -27.13
C SER A 385 -48.99 10.04 -27.04
N ALA A 386 -49.53 9.50 -28.13
CA ALA A 386 -50.10 8.15 -28.15
C ALA A 386 -49.04 7.06 -27.93
N SER A 387 -47.78 7.32 -28.30
CA SER A 387 -46.69 6.36 -28.16
C SER A 387 -45.85 6.55 -26.89
N SER A 388 -45.92 7.71 -26.24
CA SER A 388 -45.09 8.05 -25.08
C SER A 388 -45.76 7.79 -23.72
N ARG A 389 -47.05 7.44 -23.69
CA ARG A 389 -47.85 7.30 -22.45
C ARG A 389 -48.28 5.87 -22.11
N ILE A 390 -48.12 4.94 -23.05
CA ILE A 390 -48.50 3.55 -22.91
C ILE A 390 -47.25 2.69 -22.89
N ASP A 391 -47.23 1.72 -21.99
CA ASP A 391 -46.09 0.81 -21.75
C ASP A 391 -45.76 -0.09 -22.95
N ASN A 392 -46.61 -0.14 -23.97
CA ASN A 392 -46.38 -0.86 -25.22
C ASN A 392 -45.74 0.01 -26.34
N GLY A 393 -45.42 1.29 -26.06
CA GLY A 393 -44.85 2.22 -27.01
C GLY A 393 -43.32 2.27 -26.94
N PHE A 394 -42.64 2.36 -28.09
CA PHE A 394 -41.18 2.50 -28.12
C PHE A 394 -40.74 3.81 -27.44
N GLU A 395 -41.45 4.89 -27.71
CA GLU A 395 -41.21 6.23 -27.18
C GLU A 395 -41.33 6.30 -25.65
N TYR A 396 -42.20 5.48 -25.05
CA TYR A 396 -42.29 5.34 -23.59
C TYR A 396 -40.99 4.77 -23.00
N HIS A 397 -40.47 3.69 -23.56
CA HIS A 397 -39.21 3.09 -23.09
C HIS A 397 -38.00 3.97 -23.41
N TYR A 398 -37.95 4.59 -24.59
CA TYR A 398 -36.90 5.54 -24.93
C TYR A 398 -36.84 6.72 -23.95
N LEU A 399 -37.99 7.27 -23.56
CA LEU A 399 -38.05 8.31 -22.55
C LEU A 399 -37.53 7.83 -21.18
N ALA A 400 -37.87 6.61 -20.78
CA ALA A 400 -37.36 6.03 -19.54
C ALA A 400 -35.83 5.87 -19.56
N VAL A 401 -35.27 5.36 -20.66
CA VAL A 401 -33.81 5.28 -20.87
C VAL A 401 -33.16 6.66 -20.86
N ALA A 402 -33.75 7.64 -21.55
CA ALA A 402 -33.21 9.00 -21.60
C ALA A 402 -33.18 9.67 -20.21
N ARG A 403 -34.22 9.47 -19.39
CA ARG A 403 -34.26 9.94 -18.00
C ARG A 403 -33.23 9.22 -17.14
N ALA A 404 -33.17 7.89 -17.24
CA ALA A 404 -32.20 7.09 -16.51
C ALA A 404 -30.75 7.45 -16.87
N ALA A 405 -30.47 7.84 -18.13
CA ALA A 405 -29.16 8.34 -18.54
C ALA A 405 -28.80 9.69 -17.90
N LEU A 406 -29.79 10.58 -17.70
CA LEU A 406 -29.59 11.84 -16.96
C LEU A 406 -29.35 11.57 -15.48
N ASP A 407 -30.17 10.70 -14.87
CA ASP A 407 -30.04 10.33 -13.46
C ASP A 407 -28.71 9.62 -13.17
N TYR A 408 -28.23 8.80 -14.12
CA TYR A 408 -26.92 8.14 -14.05
C TYR A 408 -25.77 9.17 -14.01
N GLN A 409 -25.77 10.13 -14.95
CA GLN A 409 -24.74 11.17 -15.00
C GLN A 409 -24.77 12.06 -13.76
N ALA A 410 -25.96 12.55 -13.38
CA ALA A 410 -26.13 13.39 -12.20
C ALA A 410 -25.64 12.68 -10.93
N ALA A 411 -25.92 11.38 -10.78
CA ALA A 411 -25.45 10.60 -9.64
C ALA A 411 -23.91 10.45 -9.62
N LEU A 412 -23.26 10.28 -10.77
CA LEU A 412 -21.79 10.25 -10.83
C LEU A 412 -21.18 11.62 -10.53
N GLU A 413 -21.72 12.69 -11.10
CA GLU A 413 -21.25 14.07 -10.87
C GLU A 413 -21.41 14.48 -9.40
N GLU A 414 -22.54 14.14 -8.77
CA GLU A 414 -22.79 14.43 -7.34
C GLU A 414 -21.87 13.62 -6.42
N GLY A 415 -21.47 12.41 -6.83
CA GLY A 415 -20.55 11.56 -6.07
C GLY A 415 -19.07 11.95 -6.17
N GLN A 416 -18.70 12.69 -7.22
CA GLN A 416 -17.30 13.02 -7.51
C GLN A 416 -16.61 13.82 -6.38
N PRO A 417 -17.22 14.89 -5.81
CA PRO A 417 -16.61 15.63 -4.70
C PRO A 417 -16.34 14.77 -3.47
N ALA A 418 -17.22 13.81 -3.17
CA ALA A 418 -17.04 12.90 -2.04
C ALA A 418 -15.89 11.90 -2.27
N LEU A 419 -15.69 11.45 -3.52
CA LEU A 419 -14.53 10.63 -3.88
C LEU A 419 -13.22 11.41 -3.79
N ASP A 420 -13.21 12.67 -4.23
CA ASP A 420 -12.03 13.54 -4.16
C ASP A 420 -11.67 13.88 -2.70
N GLU A 421 -12.67 14.17 -1.88
CA GLU A 421 -12.52 14.38 -0.42
C GLU A 421 -11.96 13.13 0.28
N ALA A 422 -12.53 11.95 0.01
CA ALA A 422 -12.02 10.69 0.57
C ALA A 422 -10.58 10.41 0.15
N ARG A 423 -10.22 10.74 -1.10
CA ARG A 423 -8.85 10.62 -1.61
C ARG A 423 -7.90 11.55 -0.86
N GLU A 424 -8.24 12.83 -0.72
CA GLU A 424 -7.39 13.82 -0.05
C GLU A 424 -7.12 13.42 1.41
N ILE A 425 -8.16 12.98 2.13
CA ILE A 425 -8.03 12.52 3.52
C ILE A 425 -7.11 11.29 3.61
N ALA A 426 -7.34 10.30 2.75
CA ALA A 426 -6.54 9.07 2.75
C ALA A 426 -5.08 9.33 2.37
N GLU A 427 -4.82 10.14 1.34
CA GLU A 427 -3.45 10.53 0.93
C GLU A 427 -2.73 11.30 2.04
N GLY A 428 -3.41 12.25 2.71
CA GLY A 428 -2.85 12.98 3.85
C GLY A 428 -2.46 12.04 4.99
N ALA A 429 -3.32 11.08 5.33
CA ALA A 429 -3.04 10.11 6.39
C ALA A 429 -1.89 9.16 6.03
N ILE A 430 -1.82 8.68 4.78
CA ILE A 430 -0.71 7.83 4.32
C ILE A 430 0.60 8.63 4.24
N GLY A 431 0.55 9.91 3.88
CA GLY A 431 1.69 10.82 3.97
C GLY A 431 2.24 10.90 5.40
N ALA A 432 1.38 11.12 6.39
CA ALA A 432 1.78 11.13 7.80
C ALA A 432 2.35 9.77 8.27
N VAL A 433 1.77 8.66 7.83
CA VAL A 433 2.32 7.30 8.09
C VAL A 433 3.71 7.14 7.47
N SER A 434 3.94 7.65 6.26
CA SER A 434 5.25 7.63 5.59
C SER A 434 6.31 8.42 6.35
N GLU A 435 5.95 9.59 6.87
CA GLU A 435 6.82 10.40 7.72
C GLU A 435 7.11 9.68 9.04
N GLY A 436 6.09 9.08 9.67
CA GLY A 436 6.23 8.28 10.88
C GLY A 436 7.14 7.06 10.70
N LEU A 437 7.04 6.36 9.57
CA LEU A 437 7.95 5.25 9.21
C LEU A 437 9.40 5.73 9.10
N SER A 438 9.62 6.87 8.46
CA SER A 438 10.96 7.45 8.28
C SER A 438 11.56 7.92 9.60
N ALA A 439 10.75 8.54 10.47
CA ALA A 439 11.14 8.94 11.81
C ALA A 439 11.48 7.72 12.69
N ALA A 440 10.65 6.69 12.66
CA ALA A 440 10.89 5.43 13.37
C ALA A 440 12.21 4.76 12.94
N ALA A 441 12.53 4.77 11.64
CA ALA A 441 13.78 4.23 11.12
C ALA A 441 15.02 4.99 11.63
N ALA A 442 14.90 6.32 11.78
CA ALA A 442 15.96 7.18 12.29
C ALA A 442 16.11 7.13 13.82
N SER A 443 15.04 6.77 14.54
CA SER A 443 14.98 6.75 16.00
C SER A 443 15.41 5.38 16.55
N ARG A 444 16.70 5.23 16.86
CA ARG A 444 17.34 3.97 17.25
C ARG A 444 17.85 3.97 18.68
N ILE A 445 17.84 2.80 19.32
CA ILE A 445 18.50 2.60 20.61
C ILE A 445 20.01 2.51 20.37
N SER A 446 20.76 3.43 20.97
CA SER A 446 22.21 3.46 20.88
C SER A 446 22.84 3.63 22.25
N VAL A 447 23.86 2.82 22.54
CA VAL A 447 24.56 2.82 23.82
C VAL A 447 26.06 2.74 23.57
N VAL A 448 26.84 3.57 24.27
CA VAL A 448 28.29 3.44 24.35
C VAL A 448 28.65 2.93 25.75
N PRO A 449 28.71 1.59 25.96
CA PRO A 449 29.07 1.02 27.25
C PRO A 449 30.55 1.22 27.60
N PRO A 450 30.92 1.12 28.88
CA PRO A 450 32.29 0.90 29.26
C PRO A 450 32.85 -0.31 28.49
N GLY A 451 33.98 -0.12 27.83
CA GLY A 451 34.62 -1.17 27.03
C GLY A 451 34.18 -1.24 25.58
N ALA A 452 33.34 -0.31 25.10
CA ALA A 452 32.91 -0.23 23.70
C ALA A 452 34.07 -0.16 22.69
N PHE A 453 35.23 0.39 23.09
CA PHE A 453 36.43 0.45 22.25
C PHE A 453 37.42 -0.68 22.55
N GLY A 454 37.23 -1.41 23.66
CA GLY A 454 38.04 -2.54 24.04
C GLY A 454 38.32 -2.62 25.54
N ALA A 455 39.15 -3.59 25.90
CA ALA A 455 39.64 -3.81 27.24
C ALA A 455 41.17 -3.89 27.22
N VAL A 456 41.81 -3.34 28.25
CA VAL A 456 43.24 -3.50 28.52
C VAL A 456 43.38 -4.31 29.80
N VAL A 457 44.17 -5.38 29.74
CA VAL A 457 44.45 -6.25 30.88
C VAL A 457 45.92 -6.18 31.24
N VAL A 458 46.20 -6.06 32.53
CA VAL A 458 47.52 -6.27 33.11
C VAL A 458 47.48 -7.57 33.88
N ALA A 459 48.25 -8.56 33.44
CA ALA A 459 48.40 -9.85 34.12
C ALA A 459 49.79 -9.95 34.75
N ALA A 460 49.85 -10.43 35.98
CA ALA A 460 51.09 -10.64 36.71
C ALA A 460 51.19 -12.09 37.16
N ASN A 461 52.35 -12.69 36.92
CA ASN A 461 52.76 -13.94 37.53
C ASN A 461 53.58 -13.63 38.77
N LEU A 462 53.04 -14.01 39.93
CA LEU A 462 53.61 -13.74 41.25
C LEU A 462 54.58 -14.83 41.71
N SER A 463 54.75 -15.91 40.95
CA SER A 463 55.66 -17.00 41.30
C SER A 463 57.10 -16.66 40.96
N ASP A 464 58.00 -16.91 41.91
CA ASP A 464 59.43 -17.01 41.64
C ASP A 464 59.72 -18.31 40.88
N ASP A 465 60.14 -18.17 39.62
CA ASP A 465 60.52 -19.30 38.77
C ASP A 465 62.02 -19.26 38.58
N SER A 466 62.72 -20.38 38.77
CA SER A 466 64.16 -20.43 38.45
C SER A 466 64.33 -20.25 36.94
N ALA A 467 64.79 -19.07 36.52
CA ALA A 467 64.88 -18.70 35.11
C ALA A 467 65.88 -19.59 34.35
N ALA A 468 66.77 -20.27 35.08
CA ALA A 468 67.77 -21.21 34.59
C ALA A 468 67.77 -22.58 35.32
N GLY A 469 66.67 -22.96 35.98
CA GLY A 469 66.59 -24.22 36.75
C GLY A 469 67.05 -25.42 35.92
N GLY A 470 68.14 -26.06 36.34
CA GLY A 470 68.75 -27.19 35.63
C GLY A 470 69.53 -26.86 34.35
N PHE A 471 69.92 -25.60 34.12
CA PHE A 471 70.79 -25.18 32.98
C PHE A 471 72.17 -24.65 33.40
N ALA A 472 72.35 -24.30 34.68
CA ALA A 472 73.60 -23.74 35.19
C ALA A 472 74.78 -24.68 34.91
N ASN A 473 75.86 -24.13 34.35
CA ASN A 473 77.06 -24.88 33.99
C ASN A 473 78.30 -23.97 34.03
N ALA A 474 79.48 -24.53 33.75
CA ALA A 474 80.74 -23.80 33.83
C ALA A 474 80.86 -22.62 32.83
N PHE A 475 80.03 -22.58 31.78
CA PHE A 475 80.00 -21.53 30.77
C PHE A 475 78.87 -20.51 30.95
N ALA A 476 77.85 -20.86 31.75
CA ALA A 476 76.67 -20.05 32.03
C ALA A 476 76.27 -20.22 33.51
N PRO A 477 76.62 -19.24 34.37
CA PRO A 477 76.28 -19.29 35.79
C PRO A 477 74.75 -19.23 35.97
N ASP A 478 74.25 -19.66 37.13
CA ASP A 478 72.82 -19.59 37.43
C ASP A 478 72.30 -18.14 37.28
N ALA A 479 71.20 -17.97 36.55
CA ALA A 479 70.58 -16.66 36.33
C ALA A 479 69.71 -16.22 37.53
N GLY A 480 69.53 -17.08 38.53
CA GLY A 480 68.64 -16.83 39.65
C GLY A 480 67.17 -17.02 39.29
N SER A 481 66.27 -16.53 40.14
CA SER A 481 64.84 -16.55 39.86
C SER A 481 64.41 -15.35 39.05
N ALA A 482 63.57 -15.60 38.04
CA ALA A 482 62.73 -14.55 37.51
C ALA A 482 61.65 -14.30 38.57
N GLY A 483 61.70 -13.13 39.21
CA GLY A 483 60.67 -12.67 40.14
C GLY A 483 59.33 -12.40 39.46
N CYS A 484 58.58 -11.42 39.96
CA CYS A 484 57.29 -11.04 39.37
C CYS A 484 57.43 -10.68 37.88
N ARG A 485 56.65 -11.36 37.03
CA ARG A 485 56.59 -11.11 35.59
C ARG A 485 55.24 -10.51 35.25
N VAL A 486 55.22 -9.41 34.51
CA VAL A 486 54.00 -8.70 34.13
C VAL A 486 53.89 -8.64 32.62
N ALA A 487 52.69 -8.85 32.09
CA ALA A 487 52.34 -8.62 30.70
C ALA A 487 51.11 -7.71 30.62
N VAL A 488 51.04 -6.96 29.52
CA VAL A 488 49.89 -6.13 29.16
C VAL A 488 49.33 -6.68 27.86
N SER A 489 48.01 -6.83 27.80
CA SER A 489 47.32 -7.21 26.57
C SER A 489 46.07 -6.36 26.39
N GLY A 490 45.61 -6.24 25.15
CA GLY A 490 44.42 -5.49 24.79
C GLY A 490 43.55 -6.32 23.85
N ALA A 491 42.24 -6.18 24.00
CA ALA A 491 41.25 -6.75 23.09
C ALA A 491 40.28 -5.66 22.65
N THR A 492 39.78 -5.75 21.42
CA THR A 492 38.75 -4.85 20.88
C THR A 492 37.65 -5.67 20.21
N LEU A 493 36.44 -5.12 20.20
CA LEU A 493 35.30 -5.76 19.54
C LEU A 493 35.35 -5.43 18.06
N VAL A 494 35.24 -6.46 17.23
CA VAL A 494 35.09 -6.33 15.78
C VAL A 494 33.74 -6.90 15.41
N ALA A 495 33.04 -6.26 14.47
CA ALA A 495 31.82 -6.80 13.91
C ALA A 495 32.13 -8.15 13.27
N ASP A 496 31.37 -9.18 13.63
CA ASP A 496 31.51 -10.50 13.05
C ASP A 496 31.07 -10.47 11.57
N PRO A 497 31.98 -10.78 10.61
CA PRO A 497 31.66 -10.79 9.19
C PRO A 497 30.89 -12.04 8.75
N THR A 498 30.76 -13.06 9.62
CA THR A 498 30.20 -14.37 9.27
C THR A 498 28.71 -14.52 9.55
N GLY A 499 28.10 -13.56 10.27
CA GLY A 499 26.66 -13.57 10.57
C GLY A 499 26.26 -14.55 11.68
N GLU A 500 27.18 -15.13 12.47
CA GLU A 500 26.78 -15.96 13.63
C GLU A 500 25.92 -15.16 14.62
N GLY A 501 26.18 -13.85 14.73
CA GLY A 501 25.34 -12.92 15.48
C GLY A 501 23.88 -12.83 14.98
N GLU A 502 23.61 -13.04 13.69
CA GLU A 502 22.24 -13.09 13.14
C GLU A 502 21.50 -14.34 13.61
N SER A 503 22.19 -15.49 13.74
CA SER A 503 21.55 -16.73 14.21
C SER A 503 21.11 -16.65 15.68
N VAL A 504 21.91 -15.97 16.52
CA VAL A 504 21.57 -15.71 17.93
C VAL A 504 20.46 -14.66 18.03
N LEU A 505 20.51 -13.61 17.21
CA LEU A 505 19.42 -12.63 17.11
C LEU A 505 18.12 -13.31 16.68
N THR A 506 18.15 -14.13 15.63
CA THR A 506 16.98 -14.83 15.10
C THR A 506 16.41 -15.80 16.13
N ALA A 507 17.24 -16.59 16.82
CA ALA A 507 16.76 -17.50 17.87
C ALA A 507 16.14 -16.75 19.08
N LEU A 508 16.68 -15.59 19.44
CA LEU A 508 16.12 -14.74 20.50
C LEU A 508 14.82 -14.05 20.05
N LEU A 509 14.74 -13.60 18.79
CA LEU A 509 13.54 -13.04 18.19
C LEU A 509 12.44 -14.11 18.05
N ASP A 510 12.79 -15.33 17.66
CA ASP A 510 11.88 -16.49 17.62
C ASP A 510 11.30 -16.77 19.00
N SER A 511 12.12 -16.72 20.05
CA SER A 511 11.65 -16.86 21.43
C SER A 511 10.72 -15.71 21.85
N ALA A 512 11.01 -14.48 21.44
CA ALA A 512 10.18 -13.32 21.74
C ALA A 512 8.82 -13.42 21.01
N ALA A 513 8.82 -13.80 19.73
CA ALA A 513 7.62 -13.99 18.91
C ALA A 513 6.74 -15.16 19.41
N GLN A 514 7.36 -16.29 19.77
CA GLN A 514 6.65 -17.48 20.29
C GLN A 514 6.01 -17.23 21.67
N SER A 515 6.56 -16.31 22.46
CA SER A 515 6.00 -15.94 23.77
C SER A 515 4.63 -15.23 23.67
N GLN A 516 4.23 -14.83 22.47
CA GLN A 516 3.05 -14.00 22.22
C GLN A 516 1.95 -14.68 21.40
N THR A 517 2.05 -15.98 21.13
CA THR A 517 0.88 -16.75 20.68
C THR A 517 -0.11 -16.84 21.84
N VAL A 518 -0.97 -15.83 21.96
CA VAL A 518 -2.12 -15.84 22.85
C VAL A 518 -3.08 -16.90 22.33
N ALA A 519 -3.10 -18.04 23.01
CA ALA A 519 -4.12 -19.05 22.83
C ALA A 519 -5.51 -18.42 23.08
N GLY A 520 -6.30 -18.25 22.02
CA GLY A 520 -7.75 -18.02 22.13
C GLY A 520 -8.32 -16.70 21.58
N SER A 521 -7.79 -16.12 20.51
CA SER A 521 -8.53 -15.08 19.76
C SER A 521 -9.15 -15.64 18.48
N VAL A 522 -10.40 -15.27 18.23
CA VAL A 522 -11.17 -15.64 17.04
C VAL A 522 -10.45 -15.08 15.80
N ALA A 523 -10.27 -15.90 14.76
CA ALA A 523 -9.70 -15.48 13.47
C ALA A 523 -10.33 -14.15 13.02
N GLY A 524 -9.53 -13.10 12.89
CA GLY A 524 -10.03 -11.74 12.66
C GLY A 524 -8.92 -10.72 12.39
N ILE A 525 -9.29 -9.48 12.12
CA ILE A 525 -8.40 -8.41 11.60
C ILE A 525 -7.31 -7.98 12.59
N ALA A 526 -7.52 -8.19 13.90
CA ALA A 526 -6.46 -8.02 14.91
C ALA A 526 -5.30 -9.02 14.73
N ASP A 527 -5.58 -10.22 14.20
CA ASP A 527 -4.57 -11.23 13.87
C ASP A 527 -3.67 -10.75 12.71
N VAL A 528 -4.20 -9.92 11.80
CA VAL A 528 -3.43 -9.34 10.68
C VAL A 528 -2.36 -8.36 11.20
N ALA A 529 -2.69 -7.50 12.16
CA ALA A 529 -1.74 -6.57 12.75
C ALA A 529 -0.64 -7.30 13.55
N LEU A 530 -1.00 -8.33 14.31
CA LEU A 530 -0.05 -9.15 15.07
C LEU A 530 0.83 -10.01 14.16
N THR A 531 0.26 -10.58 13.09
CA THR A 531 1.00 -11.35 12.09
C THR A 531 1.95 -10.43 11.32
N CYS A 532 1.49 -9.23 10.92
CA CYS A 532 2.34 -8.22 10.28
C CYS A 532 3.50 -7.81 11.20
N TRP A 533 3.22 -7.54 12.49
CA TRP A 533 4.27 -7.22 13.45
C TRP A 533 5.26 -8.37 13.66
N SER A 534 4.78 -9.60 13.82
CA SER A 534 5.63 -10.80 13.89
C SER A 534 6.51 -10.91 12.64
N ASP A 535 5.94 -10.71 11.46
CA ASP A 535 6.67 -10.74 10.19
C ASP A 535 7.71 -9.62 10.09
N LEU A 536 7.42 -8.42 10.59
CA LEU A 536 8.37 -7.30 10.65
C LEU A 536 9.52 -7.61 11.63
N LEU A 537 9.23 -8.27 12.75
CA LEU A 537 10.24 -8.71 13.71
C LEU A 537 11.19 -9.75 13.08
N HIS A 538 10.68 -10.74 12.35
CA HIS A 538 11.50 -11.68 11.59
C HIS A 538 12.21 -11.02 10.39
N GLY A 539 11.59 -9.99 9.81
CA GLY A 539 12.12 -9.20 8.70
C GLY A 539 13.33 -8.34 9.08
N TYR A 540 13.47 -7.95 10.36
CA TYR A 540 14.60 -7.15 10.84
C TYR A 540 15.97 -7.80 10.52
N ALA A 541 16.08 -9.13 10.64
CA ALA A 541 17.30 -9.86 10.29
C ALA A 541 17.49 -10.02 8.75
N ARG A 542 16.42 -9.85 7.96
CA ARG A 542 16.42 -9.98 6.49
C ARG A 542 16.52 -8.62 5.77
N GLY A 543 16.49 -7.52 6.51
CA GLY A 543 16.56 -6.15 5.98
C GLY A 543 15.28 -5.71 5.26
N HIS A 544 15.43 -4.68 4.43
CA HIS A 544 14.34 -3.97 3.73
C HIS A 544 13.33 -4.89 3.03
N ASP A 545 13.79 -5.91 2.31
CA ASP A 545 12.93 -6.83 1.54
C ASP A 545 11.98 -7.64 2.44
N GLY A 546 12.42 -7.99 3.66
CA GLY A 546 11.58 -8.70 4.63
C GLY A 546 10.43 -7.85 5.16
N LEU A 547 10.68 -6.54 5.31
CA LEU A 547 9.72 -5.57 5.82
C LEU A 547 8.66 -5.23 4.76
N LEU A 548 9.07 -5.02 3.50
CA LEU A 548 8.14 -4.78 2.39
C LEU A 548 7.18 -5.97 2.22
N ALA A 549 7.71 -7.20 2.26
CA ALA A 549 6.92 -8.41 2.12
C ALA A 549 5.88 -8.58 3.24
N ALA A 550 6.14 -8.09 4.46
CA ALA A 550 5.19 -8.15 5.57
C ALA A 550 3.97 -7.24 5.32
N VAL A 551 4.22 -6.01 4.85
CA VAL A 551 3.15 -5.06 4.51
C VAL A 551 2.37 -5.53 3.28
N GLU A 552 3.03 -6.08 2.27
CA GLU A 552 2.38 -6.66 1.09
C GLU A 552 1.41 -7.78 1.48
N ARG A 553 1.83 -8.71 2.36
CA ARG A 553 0.93 -9.75 2.88
C ARG A 553 -0.27 -9.16 3.63
N GLY A 554 -0.05 -8.11 4.42
CA GLY A 554 -1.13 -7.38 5.09
C GLY A 554 -2.14 -6.79 4.12
N ILE A 555 -1.66 -6.16 3.04
CA ILE A 555 -2.50 -5.59 1.98
C ILE A 555 -3.25 -6.68 1.21
N ASP A 556 -2.59 -7.78 0.87
CA ASP A 556 -3.19 -8.89 0.11
C ASP A 556 -4.29 -9.61 0.91
N ALA A 557 -4.27 -9.50 2.24
CA ALA A 557 -5.31 -10.01 3.12
C ALA A 557 -6.55 -9.10 3.23
N LEU A 558 -6.52 -7.88 2.65
CA LEU A 558 -7.61 -6.92 2.78
C LEU A 558 -8.79 -7.19 1.83
N PRO A 559 -10.04 -6.96 2.30
CA PRO A 559 -11.23 -7.15 1.48
C PRO A 559 -11.46 -5.95 0.54
N PHE A 560 -11.04 -6.03 -0.72
CA PHE A 560 -11.30 -4.98 -1.73
C PHE A 560 -12.63 -5.14 -2.49
N ALA A 561 -13.54 -6.01 -2.03
CA ALA A 561 -14.78 -6.28 -2.75
C ALA A 561 -15.72 -5.07 -2.70
N GLY A 562 -16.14 -4.57 -3.87
CA GLY A 562 -17.07 -3.44 -3.98
C GLY A 562 -16.44 -2.04 -3.83
N ASP A 563 -15.11 -1.94 -3.72
CA ASP A 563 -14.38 -0.68 -3.69
C ASP A 563 -14.42 0.01 -5.07
N ALA A 564 -14.56 1.34 -5.03
CA ALA A 564 -14.48 2.24 -6.16
C ALA A 564 -13.10 2.28 -6.86
N GLY A 565 -12.12 1.55 -6.32
CA GLY A 565 -10.70 1.61 -6.67
C GLY A 565 -9.89 2.47 -5.71
N LEU A 566 -10.54 3.11 -4.73
CA LEU A 566 -9.93 4.01 -3.77
C LEU A 566 -9.03 3.23 -2.80
N GLY A 567 -9.53 2.17 -2.19
CA GLY A 567 -8.76 1.28 -1.33
C GLY A 567 -7.54 0.67 -2.03
N ARG A 568 -7.67 0.26 -3.31
CA ARG A 568 -6.52 -0.22 -4.09
C ARG A 568 -5.47 0.86 -4.36
N MET A 569 -5.90 2.08 -4.66
CA MET A 569 -5.01 3.21 -4.90
C MET A 569 -4.25 3.57 -3.62
N VAL A 570 -4.95 3.68 -2.48
CA VAL A 570 -4.36 3.99 -1.17
C VAL A 570 -3.44 2.85 -0.72
N ALA A 571 -3.78 1.60 -1.00
CA ALA A 571 -2.88 0.46 -0.77
C ALA A 571 -1.59 0.56 -1.60
N GLY A 572 -1.68 1.04 -2.84
CA GLY A 572 -0.52 1.34 -3.68
C GLY A 572 0.36 2.42 -3.03
N ALA A 573 -0.24 3.53 -2.59
CA ALA A 573 0.48 4.61 -1.91
C ALA A 573 1.17 4.13 -0.61
N LEU A 574 0.53 3.24 0.15
CA LEU A 574 1.14 2.64 1.33
C LEU A 574 2.36 1.77 0.97
N ARG A 575 2.30 0.98 -0.11
CA ARG A 575 3.44 0.20 -0.59
C ARG A 575 4.61 1.10 -0.98
N ASP A 576 4.32 2.18 -1.70
CA ASP A 576 5.32 3.15 -2.12
C ASP A 576 5.97 3.85 -0.92
N ALA A 577 5.18 4.21 0.10
CA ALA A 577 5.68 4.80 1.34
C ALA A 577 6.65 3.87 2.08
N VAL A 578 6.32 2.58 2.21
CA VAL A 578 7.18 1.59 2.86
C VAL A 578 8.46 1.35 2.07
N ALA A 579 8.37 1.28 0.73
CA ALA A 579 9.54 1.15 -0.14
C ALA A 579 10.46 2.38 -0.05
N ALA A 580 9.88 3.59 0.08
CA ALA A 580 10.63 4.83 0.17
C ALA A 580 11.38 5.02 1.49
N ALA A 581 10.86 4.45 2.60
CA ALA A 581 11.40 4.65 3.95
C ALA A 581 12.83 4.11 4.17
N ARG A 582 13.42 3.37 3.21
CA ARG A 582 14.79 2.78 3.27
C ARG A 582 15.13 2.18 4.65
N LEU A 583 14.21 1.36 5.14
CA LEU A 583 14.23 0.68 6.44
C LEU A 583 15.42 -0.25 6.65
#